data_AF-G2DI06-F1
#
_entry.id   AF-G2DI06-F1
#
_cell.length_a   1.000
_cell.length_b   1.000
_cell.length_c   1.000
_cell.angle_alpha   90.00
_cell.angle_beta   90.00
_cell.angle_gamma   90.00
#
_symmetry.space_group_name_H-M   'P 1'
#
loop_
_entity.id
_entity.type
_entity.pdbx_description
1 polymer ?
#
loop_
_entity_poly.entity_id
_entity_poly.type
_entity_poly.pdbx_seq_one_letter_code
_entity_poly.pdbx_strand_id
1 'polypeptide(L)'
;MLYACEGRDHSTVERFTEDLTAHGGDAGNITAACTDMPKAFIKGVGAHLPNADLTFDKFHVVQLANKAVDEVRRQEVKEGPILRNSRWCYLKDQSKLSGKQSAMMYCLSRSR
;
A
#
# COMPACT_ATOMS: atom_id res chain seq x y z
N MET A 1 -2.29 22.49 -7.88
CA MET A 1 -0.90 22.77 -7.46
C MET A 1 -0.13 21.47 -7.47
N LEU A 2 1.14 21.49 -7.88
CA LEU A 2 2.05 20.35 -7.78
C LEU A 2 3.26 20.81 -6.96
N TYR A 3 3.55 20.09 -5.88
CA TYR A 3 4.62 20.44 -4.95
C TYR A 3 5.66 19.31 -4.92
N ALA A 4 6.93 19.66 -5.06
CA ALA A 4 8.04 18.73 -4.99
C ALA A 4 9.16 19.35 -4.16
N CYS A 5 9.67 18.60 -3.19
CA CYS A 5 10.77 19.02 -2.35
C CYS A 5 11.68 17.82 -2.04
N GLU A 6 12.91 18.11 -1.60
CA GLU A 6 13.82 17.09 -1.14
C GLU A 6 13.45 16.61 0.27
N GLY A 7 13.65 15.30 0.50
CA GLY A 7 13.36 14.63 1.76
C GLY A 7 12.06 13.82 1.76
N ARG A 8 11.91 12.99 2.80
CA ARG A 8 10.72 12.14 3.03
C ARG A 8 10.41 12.07 4.53
N ASP A 9 10.31 13.23 5.17
CA ASP A 9 10.06 13.34 6.60
C ASP A 9 8.81 14.21 6.88
N HIS A 10 8.46 14.37 8.16
CA HIS A 10 7.26 15.11 8.54
C HIS A 10 7.28 16.59 8.15
N SER A 11 8.45 17.22 8.04
CA SER A 11 8.61 18.61 7.58
C SER A 11 8.21 18.79 6.11
N THR A 12 8.09 17.70 5.34
CA THR A 12 7.57 17.76 3.97
C THR A 12 6.13 18.23 3.95
N VAL A 13 5.29 17.82 4.91
CA VAL A 13 3.88 18.25 4.96
C VAL A 13 3.78 19.69 5.47
N GLU A 14 4.63 20.07 6.42
CA GLU A 14 4.76 21.45 6.90
C GLU A 14 5.07 22.41 5.74
N ARG A 15 6.20 22.17 5.04
CA ARG A 15 6.62 22.99 3.90
C ARG A 15 5.60 23.01 2.76
N PHE A 16 4.87 21.90 2.57
CA PHE A 16 3.75 21.87 1.64
C PHE A 16 2.61 22.82 2.06
N THR A 17 2.25 22.86 3.35
CA THR A 17 1.19 23.77 3.82
C THR A 17 1.60 25.24 3.75
N GLU A 18 2.89 25.53 3.97
CA GLU A 18 3.45 26.87 3.76
C GLU A 18 3.35 27.28 2.28
N ASP A 19 3.76 26.40 1.36
CA ASP A 19 3.67 26.64 -0.08
C ASP A 19 2.21 26.79 -0.54
N LEU A 20 1.31 25.95 -0.03
CA LEU A 20 -0.13 26.05 -0.30
C LEU A 20 -0.66 27.43 0.09
N THR A 21 -0.29 27.92 1.27
CA THR A 21 -0.71 29.23 1.78
C THR A 21 -0.11 30.36 0.95
N ALA A 22 1.16 30.27 0.58
CA ALA A 22 1.83 31.24 -0.29
C ALA A 22 1.16 31.39 -1.67
N HIS A 23 0.51 30.32 -2.14
CA HIS A 23 -0.27 30.31 -3.38
C HIS A 23 -1.77 30.59 -3.18
N GLY A 24 -2.17 31.11 -2.00
CA GLY A 24 -3.53 31.52 -1.69
C GLY A 24 -4.49 30.36 -1.34
N GLY A 25 -3.96 29.16 -1.12
CA GLY A 25 -4.71 28.05 -0.56
C GLY A 25 -4.81 28.13 0.97
N ASP A 26 -5.69 27.32 1.55
CA ASP A 26 -5.86 27.19 3.00
C ASP A 26 -5.84 25.71 3.36
N ALA A 27 -4.91 25.34 4.24
CA ALA A 27 -4.76 23.97 4.75
C ALA A 27 -6.01 23.48 5.48
N GLY A 28 -6.79 24.39 6.09
CA GLY A 28 -8.06 24.07 6.75
C GLY A 28 -9.14 23.55 5.80
N ASN A 29 -9.03 23.84 4.50
CA ASN A 29 -9.95 23.34 3.48
C ASN A 29 -9.61 21.92 3.00
N ILE A 30 -8.48 21.35 3.42
CA ILE A 30 -8.12 19.97 3.09
C ILE A 30 -8.82 19.04 4.09
N THR A 31 -9.80 18.30 3.61
CA THR A 31 -10.62 17.37 4.42
C THR A 31 -10.24 15.91 4.26
N ALA A 32 -9.37 15.57 3.31
CA ALA A 32 -8.89 14.21 3.12
C ALA A 32 -7.44 14.21 2.65
N ALA A 33 -6.63 13.31 3.22
CA ALA A 33 -5.25 13.08 2.82
C ALA A 33 -5.03 11.59 2.61
N CYS A 34 -4.75 11.19 1.37
CA CYS A 34 -4.32 9.83 1.04
C CYS A 34 -2.80 9.81 0.99
N THR A 35 -2.16 9.03 1.86
CA THR A 35 -0.69 8.99 1.96
C THR A 35 -0.16 7.57 1.93
N ASP A 36 1.14 7.45 1.65
CA ASP A 36 1.88 6.21 1.90
C ASP A 36 1.95 5.93 3.42
N MET A 37 2.28 4.70 3.80
CA MET A 37 2.35 4.25 5.20
C MET A 37 3.50 4.78 6.10
N PRO A 38 4.51 5.57 5.69
CA PRO A 38 5.56 6.03 6.61
C PRO A 38 5.06 6.90 7.76
N LYS A 39 5.56 6.65 8.97
CA LYS A 39 5.25 7.41 10.20
C LYS A 39 5.43 8.93 10.05
N ALA A 40 6.39 9.33 9.21
CA ALA A 40 6.66 10.73 8.90
C ALA A 40 5.43 11.45 8.31
N PHE A 41 4.75 10.84 7.34
CA PHE A 41 3.57 11.43 6.70
C PHE A 41 2.36 11.40 7.61
N ILE A 42 2.18 10.32 8.39
CA ILE A 42 1.14 10.23 9.41
C ILE A 42 1.29 11.40 10.40
N LYS A 43 2.51 11.63 10.90
CA LYS A 43 2.81 12.76 11.80
C LYS A 43 2.59 14.11 11.12
N GLY A 44 3.08 14.28 9.89
CA GLY A 44 2.97 15.54 9.16
C GLY A 44 1.52 15.93 8.87
N VAL A 45 0.71 14.99 8.38
CA VAL A 45 -0.73 15.22 8.14
C VAL A 45 -1.44 15.55 9.44
N GLY A 46 -1.23 14.75 10.50
CA GLY A 46 -1.88 15.01 11.80
C GLY A 46 -1.50 16.34 12.44
N ALA A 47 -0.32 16.89 12.14
CA ALA A 47 0.14 18.16 12.68
C ALA A 47 -0.29 19.38 11.85
N HIS A 48 -0.33 19.26 10.51
CA HIS A 48 -0.48 20.41 9.61
C HIS A 48 -1.78 20.42 8.79
N LEU A 49 -2.53 19.31 8.78
CA LEU A 49 -3.83 19.17 8.10
C LEU A 49 -4.90 18.70 9.10
N PRO A 50 -5.27 19.54 10.09
CA PRO A 50 -6.07 19.11 11.24
C PRO A 50 -7.50 18.66 10.88
N ASN A 51 -8.03 19.13 9.74
CA ASN A 51 -9.36 18.77 9.25
C ASN A 51 -9.34 17.57 8.30
N ALA A 52 -8.17 17.01 7.99
CA ALA A 52 -8.03 15.97 6.99
C ALA A 52 -8.19 14.57 7.59
N ASP A 53 -9.11 13.80 7.02
CA ASP A 53 -9.16 12.36 7.24
C ASP A 53 -7.95 11.69 6.58
N LEU A 54 -7.07 11.12 7.40
CA LEU A 54 -5.90 10.39 6.93
C LEU A 54 -6.30 8.99 6.46
N THR A 55 -6.09 8.72 5.17
CA THR A 55 -6.29 7.41 4.55
C THR A 55 -4.99 6.88 3.98
N PHE A 56 -4.84 5.55 3.93
CA PHE A 56 -3.69 4.92 3.30
C PHE A 56 -3.99 4.59 1.84
N ASP A 57 -2.98 4.81 1.00
CA ASP A 57 -3.04 4.42 -0.39
C ASP A 57 -3.24 2.90 -0.54
N LYS A 58 -4.33 2.52 -1.22
CA LYS A 58 -4.73 1.12 -1.41
C LYS A 58 -3.67 0.28 -2.11
N PHE A 59 -2.90 0.87 -3.03
CA PHE A 59 -1.89 0.13 -3.79
C PHE A 59 -0.76 -0.30 -2.86
N HIS A 60 -0.30 0.59 -1.97
CA HIS A 60 0.73 0.25 -1.00
C HIS A 60 0.26 -0.80 0.01
N VAL A 61 -1.00 -0.73 0.47
CA VAL A 61 -1.59 -1.74 1.36
C VAL A 61 -1.64 -3.12 0.69
N VAL A 62 -2.18 -3.19 -0.52
CA VAL A 62 -2.25 -4.46 -1.29
C VAL A 62 -0.85 -4.98 -1.62
N GLN A 63 0.09 -4.09 -1.95
CA GLN A 63 1.48 -4.47 -2.23
C GLN A 63 2.15 -5.09 -0.99
N LEU A 64 1.91 -4.52 0.20
CA LEU A 64 2.45 -5.05 1.46
C LEU A 64 1.88 -6.44 1.75
N ALA A 65 0.56 -6.61 1.64
CA ALA A 65 -0.08 -7.92 1.83
C ALA A 65 0.47 -8.97 0.84
N ASN A 66 0.59 -8.60 -0.44
CA ASN A 66 1.16 -9.47 -1.47
C ASN A 66 2.61 -9.88 -1.19
N LYS A 67 3.43 -8.96 -0.67
CA LYS A 67 4.82 -9.26 -0.26
C LYS A 67 4.84 -10.27 0.88
N ALA A 68 4.03 -10.06 1.92
CA ALA A 68 3.95 -10.97 3.06
C ALA A 68 3.49 -12.38 2.65
N VAL A 69 2.47 -12.47 1.79
CA VAL A 69 1.99 -13.76 1.26
C VAL A 69 3.07 -14.47 0.43
N ASP A 70 3.80 -13.75 -0.44
CA ASP A 70 4.89 -14.36 -1.21
C ASP A 70 6.05 -14.81 -0.32
N GLU A 71 6.35 -14.09 0.77
CA GLU A 71 7.39 -14.45 1.72
C GLU A 71 7.07 -15.77 2.44
N VAL A 72 5.87 -15.90 3.01
CA VAL A 72 5.41 -17.15 3.63
C VAL A 72 5.44 -18.29 2.62
N ARG A 73 4.89 -18.08 1.43
CA ARG A 73 4.93 -19.08 0.36
C ARG A 73 6.36 -19.52 0.01
N ARG A 74 7.33 -18.60 -0.03
CA ARG A 74 8.74 -18.94 -0.30
C ARG A 74 9.34 -19.80 0.80
N GLN A 75 8.94 -19.58 2.05
CA GLN A 75 9.36 -20.40 3.18
C GLN A 75 8.74 -21.81 3.07
N GLU A 76 7.43 -21.90 2.87
CA GLU A 76 6.70 -23.17 2.81
C GLU A 76 7.08 -24.04 1.58
N VAL A 77 7.45 -23.43 0.44
CA VAL A 77 7.88 -24.19 -0.76
C VAL A 77 9.09 -25.10 -0.49
N LYS A 78 9.91 -24.78 0.51
CA LYS A 78 11.06 -25.61 0.90
C LYS A 78 10.63 -26.96 1.46
N GLU A 79 9.49 -26.99 2.15
CA GLU A 79 8.96 -28.16 2.84
C GLU A 79 7.85 -28.84 2.03
N GLY A 80 7.06 -28.05 1.28
CA GLY A 80 5.95 -28.50 0.44
C GLY A 80 6.22 -28.25 -1.05
N PRO A 81 6.78 -29.21 -1.80
CA PRO A 81 7.02 -29.07 -3.23
C PRO A 81 5.75 -28.77 -4.04
N ILE A 82 4.56 -29.12 -3.51
CA ILE A 82 3.26 -28.81 -4.10
C ILE A 82 3.04 -27.30 -4.29
N LEU A 83 3.70 -26.44 -3.51
CA LEU A 83 3.60 -24.99 -3.63
C LEU A 83 4.49 -24.41 -4.75
N ARG A 84 5.29 -25.22 -5.45
CA ARG A 84 6.09 -24.75 -6.59
C ARG A 84 5.18 -24.18 -7.67
N ASN A 85 5.61 -23.07 -8.29
CA ASN A 85 4.85 -22.36 -9.33
C ASN A 85 3.47 -21.81 -8.88
N SER A 86 3.14 -21.84 -7.58
CA SER A 86 1.85 -21.38 -7.06
C SER A 86 1.75 -19.87 -6.81
N ARG A 87 2.85 -19.10 -6.95
CA ARG A 87 2.92 -17.65 -6.65
C ARG A 87 1.69 -16.88 -7.15
N TRP A 88 1.39 -17.02 -8.43
CA TRP A 88 0.32 -16.24 -9.07
C TRP A 88 -1.09 -16.70 -8.69
N CYS A 89 -1.24 -17.88 -8.06
CA CYS A 89 -2.53 -18.32 -7.52
C CYS A 89 -2.94 -17.49 -6.30
N TYR A 90 -1.95 -16.98 -5.55
CA TYR A 90 -2.18 -16.18 -4.34
C TYR A 90 -2.17 -14.66 -4.60
N LEU A 91 -1.41 -14.19 -5.59
CA LEU A 91 -1.22 -12.74 -5.82
C LEU A 91 -2.22 -12.13 -6.83
N LYS A 92 -2.94 -12.96 -7.59
CA LYS A 92 -3.94 -12.49 -8.54
C LYS A 92 -5.32 -12.52 -7.90
N ASP A 93 -6.18 -11.63 -8.38
CA ASP A 93 -7.62 -11.73 -8.20
C ASP A 93 -8.13 -13.09 -8.73
N GLN A 94 -9.04 -13.73 -7.99
CA GLN A 94 -9.66 -15.01 -8.34
C GLN A 94 -10.29 -14.98 -9.74
N SER A 95 -10.92 -13.86 -10.09
CA SER A 95 -11.54 -13.66 -11.41
C SER A 95 -10.53 -13.61 -12.58
N LYS A 96 -9.24 -13.42 -12.28
CA LYS A 96 -8.14 -13.25 -13.26
C LYS A 96 -7.19 -14.44 -13.30
N LEU A 97 -7.53 -15.54 -12.64
CA LEU A 97 -6.76 -16.78 -12.69
C LEU A 97 -6.93 -17.45 -14.06
N SER A 98 -5.83 -17.94 -14.63
CA SER A 98 -5.92 -18.83 -15.79
C SER A 98 -6.47 -20.20 -15.38
N GLY A 99 -7.01 -20.98 -16.33
CA GLY A 99 -7.52 -22.33 -16.02
C GLY A 99 -6.51 -23.21 -15.27
N LYS A 100 -5.22 -23.12 -15.62
CA LYS A 100 -4.13 -23.83 -14.91
C LYS A 100 -3.98 -23.34 -13.47
N GLN A 101 -4.08 -22.02 -13.24
CA GLN A 101 -3.98 -21.42 -11.92
C GLN A 101 -5.18 -21.76 -11.03
N SER A 102 -6.39 -21.74 -11.60
CA SER A 102 -7.61 -22.15 -10.88
C SER A 102 -7.59 -23.62 -10.49
N ALA A 103 -7.17 -24.50 -11.40
CA ALA A 103 -7.01 -25.92 -11.10
C ALA A 103 -5.95 -26.15 -10.01
N MET A 104 -4.82 -25.45 -10.08
CA MET A 104 -3.79 -25.49 -9.05
C MET A 104 -4.34 -25.04 -7.69
N MET A 105 -5.07 -23.91 -7.64
CA MET A 105 -5.65 -23.39 -6.41
C MET A 105 -6.67 -24.35 -5.80
N TYR A 106 -7.46 -25.04 -6.64
CA TYR A 106 -8.37 -26.10 -6.20
C TYR A 106 -7.64 -27.29 -5.59
N CYS A 107 -6.51 -27.73 -6.16
CA CYS A 107 -5.70 -28.79 -5.58
C CYS A 107 -5.07 -28.34 -4.24
N LEU A 108 -4.57 -27.11 -4.18
CA LEU A 108 -3.92 -26.54 -2.98
C LEU A 108 -4.90 -26.37 -1.81
N SER A 109 -6.16 -26.01 -2.07
CA SER A 109 -7.17 -25.88 -1.02
C SER A 109 -7.63 -27.21 -0.42
N ARG A 110 -7.25 -28.34 -1.03
CA ARG A 110 -7.64 -29.70 -0.64
C ARG A 110 -6.47 -30.60 -0.21
N SER A 111 -5.26 -30.05 -0.17
CA SER A 111 -4.04 -30.79 0.18
C SER A 111 -3.59 -30.56 1.63
N ARG A 112 -4.49 -30.10 2.50
CA ARG A 112 -4.31 -30.02 3.95
C ARG A 112 -5.14 -31.09 4.65
#